data_AF-A0A6N2L3Z5-F1
#
_entry.id   AF-A0A6N2L3Z5-F1
#
_cell.length_a   1.000
_cell.length_b   1.000
_cell.length_c   1.000
_cell.angle_alpha   90.00
_cell.angle_beta   90.00
_cell.angle_gamma   90.00
#
_symmetry.space_group_name_H-M   'P 1'
#
loop_
_entity.id
_entity.type
_entity.pdbx_description
1 polymer ?
#
loop_
_entity_poly.entity_id
_entity_poly.type
_entity_poly.pdbx_seq_one_letter_code
_entity_poly.pdbx_strand_id
1 'polypeptide(L)'
;MTKTASEKGIWLGFSCSSRKKDEGCELSVNNCAAKMPEKSGKGRKEEVVTREYTINLHKRLHGCTFKKKAPKAIKEIRKFAQKAMKTTDVRVDVKLNKHIWSRGIRSVPRRVRVRVARKRNDEEDAKEEFYSLVTVSELPPEGFKGLGTKVIDDEEE
;
A
#
# COMPACT_ATOMS: atom_id res chain seq x y z
N MET A 1 -62.31 37.82 -28.63
CA MET A 1 -62.09 38.98 -27.73
C MET A 1 -61.01 38.63 -26.71
N THR A 2 -60.00 39.52 -26.57
CA THR A 2 -59.13 39.81 -25.40
C THR A 2 -58.42 38.63 -24.68
N LYS A 3 -57.12 38.40 -24.86
CA LYS A 3 -55.93 39.01 -24.17
C LYS A 3 -55.94 38.91 -22.64
N THR A 4 -54.91 38.25 -22.08
CA THR A 4 -54.05 38.63 -20.92
C THR A 4 -53.01 37.51 -20.71
N ALA A 5 -51.72 37.65 -21.11
CA ALA A 5 -50.57 38.27 -20.41
C ALA A 5 -50.32 37.65 -19.00
N SER A 6 -49.36 36.72 -18.83
CA SER A 6 -47.91 36.92 -18.55
C SER A 6 -47.63 37.62 -17.22
N GLU A 7 -46.94 36.94 -16.28
CA GLU A 7 -45.62 37.37 -15.77
C GLU A 7 -45.02 36.42 -14.71
N LYS A 8 -43.69 36.43 -14.68
CA LYS A 8 -42.78 35.57 -13.92
C LYS A 8 -42.49 36.20 -12.55
N GLY A 9 -42.22 35.37 -11.54
CA GLY A 9 -41.67 35.81 -10.25
C GLY A 9 -40.60 34.86 -9.74
N ILE A 10 -39.34 35.30 -9.80
CA ILE A 10 -38.16 34.67 -9.22
C ILE A 10 -37.80 35.48 -7.97
N TRP A 11 -37.50 34.83 -6.84
CA TRP A 11 -36.34 35.07 -5.95
C TRP A 11 -36.67 34.63 -4.52
N LEU A 12 -35.75 33.88 -3.91
CA LEU A 12 -35.29 34.06 -2.53
C LEU A 12 -34.11 33.13 -2.29
N GLY A 13 -32.91 33.64 -2.58
CA GLY A 13 -31.75 33.26 -1.78
C GLY A 13 -31.70 34.20 -0.57
N PHE A 14 -31.30 33.70 0.60
CA PHE A 14 -30.54 34.51 1.55
C PHE A 14 -29.77 33.60 2.51
N SER A 15 -28.51 33.95 2.63
CA SER A 15 -27.48 33.39 3.48
C SER A 15 -27.62 33.88 4.93
N CYS A 16 -26.95 33.17 5.84
CA CYS A 16 -26.15 33.72 6.94
C CYS A 16 -26.72 33.69 8.38
N SER A 17 -25.95 32.99 9.20
CA SER A 17 -25.46 33.39 10.54
C SER A 17 -26.25 33.00 11.80
N SER A 18 -25.58 32.12 12.55
CA SER A 18 -25.28 32.22 13.98
C SER A 18 -26.41 32.39 15.00
N ARG A 19 -26.53 31.40 15.89
CA ARG A 19 -26.76 31.67 17.31
C ARG A 19 -26.19 30.57 18.21
N LYS A 20 -25.28 30.99 19.09
CA LYS A 20 -24.65 30.24 20.17
C LYS A 20 -25.54 30.34 21.42
N LYS A 21 -25.64 29.29 22.23
CA LYS A 21 -25.92 29.39 23.66
C LYS A 21 -25.41 28.14 24.38
N ASP A 22 -24.44 28.36 25.25
CA ASP A 22 -23.83 27.43 26.20
C ASP A 22 -24.57 27.54 27.54
N GLU A 23 -25.00 26.43 28.16
CA GLU A 23 -25.17 26.26 29.63
C GLU A 23 -24.93 24.76 29.98
N GLY A 24 -23.92 24.48 30.84
CA GLY A 24 -23.60 23.14 31.41
C GLY A 24 -24.48 22.82 32.64
N CYS A 25 -24.29 21.79 33.48
CA CYS A 25 -23.33 20.72 33.76
C CYS A 25 -24.13 19.73 34.68
N GLU A 26 -23.95 18.40 34.71
CA GLU A 26 -22.98 17.73 35.58
C GLU A 26 -22.99 16.19 35.31
N LEU A 27 -21.77 15.65 35.15
CA LEU A 27 -21.18 14.43 35.76
C LEU A 27 -21.95 13.09 35.63
N SER A 28 -21.36 11.95 35.27
CA SER A 28 -19.98 11.47 35.24
C SER A 28 -20.01 10.09 34.58
N VAL A 29 -19.16 9.80 33.57
CA VAL A 29 -18.48 8.49 33.39
C VAL A 29 -17.23 8.68 32.50
N ASN A 30 -16.06 8.70 33.16
CA ASN A 30 -14.73 8.24 32.73
C ASN A 30 -14.17 8.67 31.36
N ASN A 31 -13.30 9.68 31.42
CA ASN A 31 -12.35 10.07 30.39
C ASN A 31 -11.13 9.11 30.39
N CYS A 32 -11.07 8.21 29.40
CA CYS A 32 -9.86 7.43 29.11
C CYS A 32 -8.90 8.26 28.25
N ALA A 33 -8.11 9.12 28.87
CA ALA A 33 -6.95 9.75 28.25
C ALA A 33 -5.81 8.72 28.09
N ALA A 34 -5.85 7.94 27.01
CA ALA A 34 -4.74 7.08 26.64
C ALA A 34 -3.59 7.92 26.07
N LYS A 35 -2.61 8.26 26.91
CA LYS A 35 -1.28 8.72 26.47
C LYS A 35 -0.66 7.62 25.60
N MET A 36 -0.52 7.88 24.30
CA MET A 36 0.23 7.00 23.41
C MET A 36 1.72 7.07 23.76
N PRO A 37 2.45 5.95 23.85
CA PRO A 37 3.90 5.99 23.95
C PRO A 37 4.49 6.44 22.59
N GLU A 38 5.10 7.62 22.60
CA GLU A 38 6.04 8.10 21.57
C GLU A 38 7.10 7.01 21.33
N LYS A 39 7.00 6.29 20.20
CA LYS A 39 8.04 5.34 19.81
C LYS A 39 9.25 6.12 19.29
N SER A 40 10.19 6.29 20.20
CA SER A 40 11.58 6.66 20.01
C SER A 40 12.20 6.15 18.69
N GLY A 41 12.73 7.11 17.92
CA GLY A 41 13.90 6.99 17.04
C GLY A 41 13.98 5.79 16.09
N LYS A 42 13.58 5.95 14.83
CA LYS A 42 13.96 5.00 13.77
C LYS A 42 15.13 5.56 12.94
N GLY A 43 16.28 5.63 13.59
CA GLY A 43 17.58 5.81 12.94
C GLY A 43 18.13 4.47 12.49
N ARG A 44 18.09 4.26 11.17
CA ARG A 44 18.98 3.46 10.31
C ARG A 44 18.27 3.33 8.96
N LYS A 45 18.34 4.40 8.18
CA LYS A 45 17.75 4.48 6.83
C LYS A 45 18.76 4.12 5.75
N GLU A 46 20.05 4.01 6.08
CA GLU A 46 21.17 3.89 5.12
C GLU A 46 21.61 2.47 4.79
N GLU A 47 21.31 1.46 5.61
CA GLU A 47 21.91 0.12 5.38
C GLU A 47 21.29 -0.59 4.17
N VAL A 48 22.12 -1.12 3.27
CA VAL A 48 21.70 -2.09 2.24
C VAL A 48 21.08 -3.27 2.97
N VAL A 49 19.86 -3.64 2.58
CA VAL A 49 19.09 -4.64 3.33
C VAL A 49 18.41 -5.56 2.33
N THR A 50 18.60 -6.86 2.51
CA THR A 50 17.85 -7.88 1.79
C THR A 50 16.96 -8.65 2.76
N ARG A 51 15.70 -8.80 2.36
CA ARG A 51 14.67 -9.44 3.20
C ARG A 51 13.81 -10.34 2.35
N GLU A 52 13.47 -11.49 2.90
CA GLU A 52 12.47 -12.36 2.34
C GLU A 52 11.11 -12.16 2.99
N TYR A 53 10.12 -12.02 2.13
CA TYR A 53 8.73 -11.86 2.50
C TYR A 53 7.89 -12.94 1.84
N THR A 54 6.86 -13.38 2.56
CA THR A 54 5.74 -14.10 1.92
C THR A 54 4.60 -13.14 1.67
N ILE A 55 4.28 -12.90 0.41
CA ILE A 55 3.16 -12.05 -0.01
C ILE A 55 1.92 -12.92 -0.19
N ASN A 56 0.85 -12.59 0.53
CA ASN A 56 -0.46 -13.18 0.30
C ASN A 56 -1.20 -12.40 -0.80
N LEU A 57 -1.18 -12.93 -2.02
CA LEU A 57 -1.82 -12.33 -3.19
C LEU A 57 -3.33 -12.58 -3.18
N HIS A 58 -3.80 -13.69 -2.60
CA HIS A 58 -5.23 -14.02 -2.55
C HIS A 58 -6.06 -12.92 -1.86
N LYS A 59 -5.59 -12.41 -0.72
CA LYS A 59 -6.30 -11.33 0.01
C LYS A 59 -6.31 -10.01 -0.77
N ARG A 60 -5.23 -9.69 -1.48
CA ARG A 60 -5.07 -8.42 -2.23
C ARG A 60 -5.84 -8.42 -3.55
N LEU A 61 -6.02 -9.59 -4.12
CA LEU A 61 -6.72 -9.83 -5.39
C LEU A 61 -8.17 -10.27 -5.18
N HIS A 62 -8.70 -10.11 -3.97
CA HIS A 62 -10.12 -10.39 -3.73
C HIS A 62 -10.99 -9.39 -4.49
N GLY A 63 -12.08 -9.86 -5.11
CA GLY A 63 -13.03 -9.02 -5.83
C GLY A 63 -12.53 -8.35 -7.13
N CYS A 64 -11.36 -8.73 -7.67
CA CYS A 64 -10.91 -8.17 -8.94
C CYS A 64 -11.45 -8.95 -10.15
N THR A 65 -11.73 -8.24 -11.24
CA THR A 65 -12.08 -8.84 -12.54
C THR A 65 -10.97 -9.77 -13.04
N PHE A 66 -11.35 -10.93 -13.59
CA PHE A 66 -10.39 -11.96 -14.01
C PHE A 66 -9.35 -11.46 -15.02
N LYS A 67 -9.75 -10.62 -15.98
CA LYS A 67 -8.85 -10.03 -16.99
C LYS A 67 -7.80 -9.09 -16.41
N LYS A 68 -7.97 -8.60 -15.17
CA LYS A 68 -7.05 -7.65 -14.54
C LYS A 68 -6.28 -8.26 -13.36
N LYS A 69 -6.42 -9.56 -13.11
CA LYS A 69 -5.92 -10.19 -11.87
C LYS A 69 -4.40 -10.28 -11.82
N ALA A 70 -3.74 -10.84 -12.84
CA ALA A 70 -2.27 -10.85 -12.95
C ALA A 70 -1.63 -9.44 -12.98
N PRO A 71 -2.07 -8.48 -13.81
CA PRO A 71 -1.47 -7.15 -13.80
C PRO A 71 -1.73 -6.40 -12.48
N LYS A 72 -2.88 -6.63 -11.82
CA LYS A 72 -3.12 -6.11 -10.47
C LYS A 72 -2.18 -6.75 -9.44
N ALA A 73 -1.84 -8.03 -9.58
CA ALA A 73 -0.89 -8.72 -8.70
C ALA A 73 0.48 -8.03 -8.71
N ILE A 74 1.00 -7.71 -9.90
CA ILE A 74 2.29 -7.02 -10.05
C ILE A 74 2.24 -5.63 -9.41
N LYS A 75 1.17 -4.88 -9.61
CA LYS A 75 0.97 -3.57 -8.96
C LYS A 75 0.96 -3.70 -7.45
N GLU A 76 0.32 -4.73 -6.90
CA GLU A 76 0.27 -4.98 -5.47
C GLU A 76 1.62 -5.41 -4.88
N ILE A 77 2.45 -6.13 -5.65
CA ILE A 77 3.83 -6.46 -5.26
C ILE A 77 4.70 -5.21 -5.25
N ARG A 78 4.58 -4.34 -6.26
CA ARG A 78 5.27 -3.04 -6.28
C ARG A 78 4.91 -2.20 -5.07
N LYS A 79 3.61 -2.03 -4.78
CA LYS A 79 3.14 -1.31 -3.57
C LYS A 79 3.66 -1.93 -2.28
N PHE A 80 3.78 -3.26 -2.23
CA PHE A 80 4.32 -3.94 -1.06
C PHE A 80 5.80 -3.62 -0.86
N ALA A 81 6.62 -3.68 -1.92
CA ALA A 81 8.04 -3.33 -1.86
C ALA A 81 8.24 -1.86 -1.47
N GLN A 82 7.48 -0.94 -2.08
CA GLN A 82 7.48 0.48 -1.73
C GLN A 82 7.17 0.69 -0.24
N LYS A 83 6.17 0.00 0.30
CA LYS A 83 5.81 0.12 1.73
C LYS A 83 6.85 -0.49 2.67
N ALA A 84 7.47 -1.61 2.28
CA ALA A 84 8.41 -2.35 3.12
C ALA A 84 9.77 -1.64 3.22
N MET A 85 10.31 -1.19 2.08
CA MET A 85 11.64 -0.59 1.98
C MET A 85 11.63 0.95 1.95
N LYS A 86 10.46 1.56 1.70
CA LYS A 86 10.28 3.02 1.58
C LYS A 86 11.08 3.65 0.44
N THR A 87 11.24 2.92 -0.67
CA THR A 87 11.78 3.45 -1.94
C THR A 87 10.63 3.75 -2.89
N THR A 88 10.77 4.73 -3.81
CA THR A 88 9.75 4.92 -4.84
C THR A 88 10.08 4.12 -6.10
N ASP A 89 11.36 4.00 -6.45
CA ASP A 89 11.80 3.09 -7.51
C ASP A 89 11.77 1.62 -7.05
N VAL A 90 11.03 0.79 -7.81
CA VAL A 90 10.89 -0.64 -7.60
C VAL A 90 10.99 -1.37 -8.92
N ARG A 91 12.08 -2.13 -9.05
CA ARG A 91 12.40 -2.94 -10.22
C ARG A 91 11.95 -4.38 -9.96
N VAL A 92 11.09 -4.88 -10.83
CA VAL A 92 10.54 -6.24 -10.74
C VAL A 92 11.34 -7.13 -11.66
N ASP A 93 11.90 -8.20 -11.13
CA ASP A 93 12.68 -9.15 -11.92
C ASP A 93 11.80 -9.94 -12.91
N VAL A 94 12.43 -10.38 -14.00
CA VAL A 94 11.78 -11.15 -15.07
C VAL A 94 11.35 -12.52 -14.56
N LYS A 95 12.12 -13.16 -13.65
CA LYS A 95 11.74 -14.47 -13.07
C LYS A 95 10.45 -14.35 -12.26
N LEU A 96 10.31 -13.26 -11.49
CA LEU A 96 9.08 -12.98 -10.73
C LEU A 96 7.88 -12.73 -11.65
N ASN A 97 8.09 -11.99 -12.73
CA ASN A 97 7.06 -11.78 -13.73
C ASN A 97 6.61 -13.13 -14.34
N LYS A 98 7.54 -13.96 -14.80
CA LYS A 98 7.23 -15.29 -15.35
C LYS A 98 6.47 -16.16 -14.35
N HIS A 99 6.88 -16.18 -13.07
CA HIS A 99 6.20 -16.96 -12.04
C HIS A 99 4.74 -16.54 -11.85
N ILE A 100 4.46 -15.24 -11.81
CA ILE A 100 3.10 -14.69 -11.67
C ILE A 100 2.22 -15.02 -12.87
N TRP A 101 2.79 -14.98 -14.08
CA TRP A 101 2.08 -15.22 -15.33
C TRP A 101 2.03 -16.69 -15.78
N SER A 102 2.76 -17.60 -15.11
CA SER A 102 2.87 -19.03 -15.46
C SER A 102 1.53 -19.75 -15.63
N ARG A 103 0.54 -19.42 -14.80
CA ARG A 103 -0.80 -20.02 -14.77
C ARG A 103 -1.85 -19.21 -15.55
N GLY A 104 -1.40 -18.18 -16.28
CA GLY A 104 -2.24 -17.27 -17.06
C GLY A 104 -2.90 -16.16 -16.23
N ILE A 105 -3.74 -15.36 -16.90
CA ILE A 105 -4.24 -14.08 -16.38
C ILE A 105 -5.24 -14.24 -15.20
N ARG A 106 -6.03 -15.32 -15.21
CA ARG A 106 -7.10 -15.58 -14.22
C ARG A 106 -6.57 -16.22 -12.94
N SER A 107 -5.48 -16.98 -13.03
CA SER A 107 -5.05 -17.92 -11.98
C SER A 107 -3.69 -17.55 -11.41
N VAL A 108 -3.63 -16.44 -10.67
CA VAL A 108 -2.39 -16.01 -10.00
C VAL A 108 -2.08 -16.93 -8.81
N PRO A 109 -0.80 -17.26 -8.52
CA PRO A 109 -0.42 -17.96 -7.29
C PRO A 109 -1.01 -17.31 -6.03
N ARG A 110 -1.51 -18.11 -5.08
CA ARG A 110 -2.18 -17.58 -3.88
C ARG A 110 -1.20 -16.87 -2.94
N ARG A 111 0.00 -17.42 -2.79
CA ARG A 111 1.10 -16.89 -1.99
C ARG A 111 2.38 -16.98 -2.82
N VAL A 112 3.25 -15.99 -2.69
CA VAL A 112 4.56 -15.96 -3.36
C VAL A 112 5.61 -15.58 -2.32
N ARG A 113 6.73 -16.30 -2.30
CA ARG A 113 7.91 -15.93 -1.52
C ARG A 113 8.81 -15.07 -2.39
N VAL A 114 9.17 -13.91 -1.86
CA VAL A 114 9.84 -12.85 -2.61
C VAL A 114 11.00 -12.35 -1.79
N ARG A 115 12.18 -12.30 -2.39
CA ARG A 115 13.35 -11.59 -1.84
C ARG A 115 13.31 -10.17 -2.36
N VAL A 116 13.37 -9.20 -1.45
CA VAL A 116 13.42 -7.78 -1.77
C VAL A 116 14.77 -7.27 -1.30
N ALA A 117 15.59 -6.84 -2.25
CA ALA A 117 16.89 -6.28 -2.01
C ALA A 117 16.87 -4.79 -2.26
N ARG A 118 17.24 -3.98 -1.26
CA ARG A 118 17.44 -2.54 -1.43
C ARG A 118 18.90 -2.29 -1.76
N LYS A 119 19.19 -1.89 -3.00
CA LYS A 119 20.55 -1.61 -3.49
C LYS A 119 20.73 -0.11 -3.74
N ARG A 120 21.97 0.36 -3.62
CA ARG A 120 22.34 1.73 -4.02
C ARG A 120 22.41 1.81 -5.55
N ASN A 121 21.98 2.93 -6.11
CA ASN A 121 22.09 3.20 -7.54
C ASN A 121 23.45 3.84 -7.85
N ASP A 122 24.15 3.34 -8.87
CA ASP A 122 25.47 3.83 -9.27
C ASP A 122 25.42 4.82 -10.45
N GLU A 123 24.22 5.08 -10.98
CA GLU A 123 24.01 5.95 -12.15
C GLU A 123 23.76 7.40 -11.70
N GLU A 124 24.61 8.34 -12.16
CA GLU A 124 24.72 9.72 -11.65
C GLU A 124 23.45 10.57 -11.84
N ASP A 125 22.58 10.22 -12.79
CA ASP A 125 21.38 11.00 -13.15
C ASP A 125 20.08 10.58 -12.42
N ALA A 126 20.15 9.63 -11.49
CA ALA A 126 18.95 9.13 -10.82
C ALA A 126 18.45 10.06 -9.72
N LYS A 127 17.13 10.31 -9.72
CA LYS A 127 16.44 11.13 -8.72
C LYS A 127 16.42 10.51 -7.30
N GLU A 128 16.71 9.21 -7.18
CA GLU A 128 16.72 8.49 -5.91
C GLU A 128 18.02 7.69 -5.76
N GLU A 129 18.59 7.71 -4.55
CA GLU A 129 19.83 7.00 -4.22
C GLU A 129 19.65 5.47 -4.13
N PHE A 130 18.43 5.01 -3.80
CA PHE A 130 18.15 3.59 -3.55
C PHE A 130 17.04 3.06 -4.45
N TYR A 131 17.24 1.89 -5.04
CA TYR A 131 16.20 1.13 -5.71
C TYR A 131 15.95 -0.20 -5.00
N SER A 132 14.72 -0.68 -5.08
CA SER A 132 14.38 -2.03 -4.61
C SER A 132 14.31 -2.99 -5.79
N LEU A 133 15.15 -4.02 -5.79
CA LEU A 133 15.04 -5.16 -6.70
C LEU A 133 14.23 -6.28 -6.06
N VAL A 134 13.24 -6.78 -6.79
CA VAL A 134 12.30 -7.78 -6.31
C VAL A 134 12.49 -9.07 -7.11
N THR A 135 13.00 -10.12 -6.47
CA THR A 135 13.25 -11.44 -7.05
C THR A 135 12.36 -12.51 -6.40
N VAL A 136 12.17 -13.64 -7.11
CA VAL A 136 11.53 -14.83 -6.53
C VAL A 136 12.55 -15.50 -5.62
N SER A 137 12.14 -15.84 -4.40
CA SER A 137 12.91 -16.73 -3.53
C SER A 137 12.38 -18.16 -3.69
N GLU A 138 13.30 -19.12 -3.68
CA GLU A 138 12.98 -20.53 -3.85
C GLU A 138 12.19 -21.02 -2.64
N LEU A 139 11.13 -21.78 -2.90
CA LEU A 139 10.30 -22.32 -1.85
C LEU A 139 11.02 -23.55 -1.26
N PRO A 140 11.31 -23.58 0.05
CA PRO A 140 11.76 -24.82 0.66
C PRO A 140 10.68 -25.89 0.53
N PRO A 141 11.06 -27.17 0.41
CA PRO A 141 10.13 -28.28 0.16
C PRO A 141 9.10 -28.48 1.28
N GLU A 142 9.34 -27.91 2.46
CA GLU A 142 8.46 -27.99 3.64
C GLU A 142 7.20 -27.10 3.55
N GLY A 143 7.10 -26.25 2.51
CA GLY A 143 5.90 -25.46 2.23
C GLY A 143 5.87 -24.07 2.89
N PHE A 144 4.66 -23.51 3.07
CA PHE A 144 4.45 -22.09 3.48
C PHE A 144 4.15 -21.88 4.97
N LYS A 145 4.18 -22.94 5.78
CA LYS A 145 3.86 -22.86 7.22
C LYS A 145 5.08 -22.32 7.97
N GLY A 146 4.88 -21.43 8.95
CA GLY A 146 5.96 -20.91 9.80
C GLY A 146 6.95 -19.94 9.13
N LEU A 147 6.90 -19.74 7.81
CA LEU A 147 7.79 -18.82 7.10
C LEU A 147 7.38 -17.35 7.33
N GLY A 148 7.94 -16.75 8.38
CA GLY A 148 7.88 -15.32 8.66
C GLY A 148 8.81 -14.49 7.77
N THR A 149 9.04 -13.23 8.14
CA THR A 149 10.03 -12.38 7.47
C THR A 149 11.43 -12.81 7.89
N LYS A 150 12.29 -13.12 6.93
CA LYS A 150 13.71 -13.43 7.19
C LYS A 150 14.54 -12.27 6.66
N VAL A 151 15.46 -11.75 7.47
CA VAL A 151 16.53 -10.87 6.98
C VAL A 151 17.62 -11.79 6.46
N ILE A 152 18.11 -11.51 5.26
CA ILE A 152 19.27 -12.20 4.69
C ILE A 152 20.38 -11.16 4.66
N ASP A 153 21.57 -11.58 5.08
CA ASP A 153 22.77 -10.80 4.88
C ASP A 153 23.41 -11.38 3.61
N ASP A 154 23.71 -10.52 2.63
CA ASP A 154 24.23 -10.94 1.31
C ASP A 154 25.68 -11.51 1.39
N GLU A 155 26.18 -11.81 2.60
CA GLU A 155 27.53 -12.35 2.86
C GLU A 155 27.61 -13.89 2.82
N GLU A 156 26.48 -14.61 2.78
CA GLU A 156 26.44 -16.08 2.82
C GLU A 156 26.17 -16.77 1.47
N GLU A 157 26.41 -16.10 0.33
CA GLU A 157 26.23 -16.70 -1.01
C GLU A 157 27.55 -16.96 -1.75
#